data_AF-A0A933RKP8-F1
#
_entry.id   AF-A0A933RKP8-F1
#
_cell.length_a   1.000
_cell.length_b   1.000
_cell.length_c   1.000
_cell.angle_alpha   90.00
_cell.angle_beta   90.00
_cell.angle_gamma   90.00
#
_symmetry.space_group_name_H-M   'P 1'
#
loop_
_entity.id
_entity.type
_entity.pdbx_description
1 polymer ?
#
loop_
_entity_poly.entity_id
_entity_poly.type
_entity_poly.pdbx_seq_one_letter_code
_entity_poly.pdbx_strand_id
1 'polypeptide(L)'
;MSVTTPWCTLQRAVTAAPSGSVVLVRRGSYGTAELKAGARTGWVTLRAYTGETPEVSKLRLWGGYVAVERFRLGGGELTAKVRDVALRDNQITGGIVFQEGTTRVEVSRNRWSAPTSNAVIFSSAAGTEPKVTAITFRDNVFSRVGVVALNLRNFDDVVVQGNEFTNVVSYDGVVHADVIRTYAGGTRLRIVGNYLHDNQAQGIFTKDGRVDDMTIANNLVVRSGSQWFGMNLYDVTNLVMVNNTAVDNGGGDVVLQKSVVRADVRNNIAYKFVVVDPASVYYPRRNLVGRPDKTGVRFVDPSTSDYRLRPTSAGVDEAVADGSPAADLYGKGRADVPEKANAGIGDPNYVDIGAIETQP
;
A
#
# COMPACT_ATOMS: atom_id res chain seq x y z
N MET A 1 38.77 -1.14 -3.28
CA MET A 1 39.08 -0.01 -2.39
C MET A 1 39.00 -0.47 -0.94
N SER A 2 39.73 0.19 -0.04
CA SER A 2 39.79 -0.14 1.39
C SER A 2 39.11 0.93 2.23
N VAL A 3 38.88 0.62 3.52
CA VAL A 3 38.41 1.59 4.54
C VAL A 3 39.35 2.80 4.64
N THR A 4 40.63 2.63 4.29
CA THR A 4 41.66 3.69 4.33
C THR A 4 41.66 4.59 3.10
N THR A 5 40.90 4.25 2.05
CA THR A 5 40.80 5.03 0.80
C THR A 5 39.35 5.12 0.32
N PRO A 6 38.43 5.73 1.11
CA PRO A 6 37.02 5.79 0.76
C PRO A 6 36.75 6.70 -0.44
N TRP A 7 35.63 6.47 -1.14
CA TRP A 7 35.15 7.43 -2.14
C TRP A 7 34.62 8.67 -1.41
N CYS A 8 34.93 9.85 -1.94
CA CYS A 8 34.48 11.11 -1.33
C CYS A 8 32.98 11.39 -1.56
N THR A 9 32.32 10.73 -2.53
CA THR A 9 30.91 10.98 -2.86
C THR A 9 30.14 9.70 -3.21
N LEU A 10 28.82 9.72 -2.98
CA LEU A 10 27.92 8.64 -3.37
C LEU A 10 27.84 8.48 -4.89
N GLN A 11 27.88 9.58 -5.65
CA GLN A 11 27.94 9.52 -7.11
C GLN A 11 29.18 8.74 -7.59
N ARG A 12 30.36 9.04 -7.02
CA ARG A 12 31.59 8.34 -7.42
C ARG A 12 31.49 6.84 -7.13
N ALA A 13 30.91 6.48 -5.99
CA ALA A 13 30.63 5.09 -5.65
C ALA A 13 29.72 4.42 -6.69
N VAL A 14 28.57 5.02 -7.02
CA VAL A 14 27.63 4.45 -8.01
C VAL A 14 28.26 4.31 -9.39
N THR A 15 29.10 5.26 -9.82
CA THR A 15 29.77 5.16 -11.13
C THR A 15 30.88 4.11 -11.15
N ALA A 16 31.71 4.06 -10.10
CA ALA A 16 32.94 3.25 -10.11
C ALA A 16 32.73 1.81 -9.63
N ALA A 17 31.70 1.55 -8.82
CA ALA A 17 31.49 0.23 -8.25
C ALA A 17 31.05 -0.78 -9.33
N PRO A 18 31.60 -2.01 -9.35
CA PRO A 18 31.19 -3.05 -10.28
C PRO A 18 29.73 -3.47 -10.10
N SER A 19 29.10 -4.01 -11.15
CA SER A 19 27.77 -4.64 -11.02
C SER A 19 27.81 -5.79 -10.02
N GLY A 20 26.75 -5.93 -9.22
CA GLY A 20 26.63 -6.88 -8.11
C GLY A 20 27.28 -6.43 -6.80
N SER A 21 27.96 -5.28 -6.78
CA SER A 21 28.67 -4.83 -5.58
C SER A 21 27.76 -4.15 -4.54
N VAL A 22 28.17 -4.26 -3.28
CA VAL A 22 27.63 -3.49 -2.16
C VAL A 22 28.69 -2.47 -1.74
N VAL A 23 28.33 -1.20 -1.79
CA VAL A 23 29.13 -0.09 -1.26
C VAL A 23 28.64 0.24 0.14
N LEU A 24 29.51 0.06 1.13
CA LEU A 24 29.22 0.46 2.49
C LEU A 24 29.46 1.96 2.66
N VAL A 25 28.44 2.67 3.13
CA VAL A 25 28.43 4.12 3.31
C VAL A 25 28.47 4.42 4.80
N ARG A 26 29.48 5.19 5.21
CA ARG A 26 29.68 5.58 6.61
C ARG A 26 28.68 6.66 7.03
N ARG A 27 28.50 6.84 8.34
CA ARG A 27 27.74 7.96 8.91
C ARG A 27 28.31 9.26 8.41
N GLY A 28 27.43 10.16 8.00
CA GLY A 28 27.76 11.49 7.51
C GLY A 28 26.53 12.15 6.91
N SER A 29 26.59 13.46 6.74
CA SER A 29 25.61 14.21 5.96
C SER A 29 26.13 14.37 4.54
N TYR A 30 25.38 13.84 3.58
CA TYR A 30 25.73 13.84 2.16
C TYR A 30 24.95 14.90 1.36
N GLY A 31 24.17 15.74 2.05
CA GLY A 31 23.35 16.79 1.42
C GLY A 31 22.45 16.21 0.33
N THR A 32 22.38 16.92 -0.81
CA THR A 32 21.71 16.41 -2.01
C THR A 32 22.59 15.37 -2.70
N ALA A 33 22.11 14.13 -2.78
CA ALA A 33 22.77 13.06 -3.51
C ALA A 33 22.16 12.94 -4.91
N GLU A 34 22.92 13.34 -5.93
CA GLU A 34 22.59 13.10 -7.33
C GLU A 34 23.26 11.81 -7.79
N LEU A 35 22.47 10.76 -8.06
CA LEU A 35 22.93 9.44 -8.49
C LEU A 35 22.62 9.20 -9.96
N LYS A 36 23.59 9.50 -10.82
CA LYS A 36 23.60 9.24 -12.26
C LYS A 36 24.24 7.88 -12.50
N ALA A 37 23.41 6.85 -12.57
CA ALA A 37 23.87 5.46 -12.65
C ALA A 37 24.48 5.09 -14.01
N GLY A 38 24.28 5.88 -15.06
CA GLY A 38 24.73 5.55 -16.42
C GLY A 38 24.03 4.31 -16.98
N ALA A 39 24.55 3.78 -18.09
CA ALA A 39 24.03 2.57 -18.73
C ALA A 39 24.52 1.32 -17.99
N ARG A 40 23.86 0.96 -16.89
CA ARG A 40 24.15 -0.27 -16.15
C ARG A 40 23.16 -1.38 -16.52
N THR A 41 23.62 -2.61 -16.39
CA THR A 41 22.84 -3.85 -16.55
C THR A 41 22.78 -4.68 -15.27
N GLY A 42 23.42 -4.22 -14.18
CA GLY A 42 23.46 -4.93 -12.92
C GLY A 42 23.59 -3.99 -11.72
N TRP A 43 23.07 -4.47 -10.58
CA TRP A 43 22.86 -3.69 -9.37
C TRP A 43 24.13 -3.12 -8.75
N VAL A 44 24.05 -1.90 -8.23
CA VAL A 44 24.93 -1.40 -7.17
C VAL A 44 24.07 -1.07 -5.97
N THR A 45 24.46 -1.60 -4.81
CA THR A 45 23.76 -1.34 -3.56
C THR A 45 24.56 -0.36 -2.73
N LEU A 46 24.03 0.83 -2.49
CA LEU A 46 24.51 1.73 -1.44
C LEU A 46 23.86 1.30 -0.13
N ARG A 47 24.64 0.81 0.83
CA ARG A 47 24.14 0.34 2.12
C ARG A 47 24.86 1.04 3.24
N ALA A 48 24.15 1.44 4.29
CA ALA A 48 24.80 1.93 5.50
C ALA A 48 25.81 0.91 6.06
N TYR A 49 26.97 1.41 6.50
CA TYR A 49 27.90 0.62 7.30
C TYR A 49 27.20 0.15 8.59
N THR A 50 27.54 -1.05 9.09
CA THR A 50 26.84 -1.65 10.23
C THR A 50 26.85 -0.73 11.45
N GLY A 51 25.66 -0.47 12.02
CA GLY A 51 25.47 0.42 13.18
C GLY A 51 25.44 1.91 12.84
N GLU A 52 25.59 2.28 11.58
CA GLU A 52 25.62 3.67 11.12
C GLU A 52 24.35 4.03 10.35
N THR A 53 24.09 5.32 10.19
CA THR A 53 22.94 5.85 9.45
C THR A 53 23.39 7.07 8.66
N PRO A 54 23.75 6.89 7.38
CA PRO A 54 24.04 7.99 6.46
C PRO A 54 22.80 8.85 6.24
N GLU A 55 22.99 10.16 6.12
CA GLU A 55 21.91 11.11 5.89
C GLU A 55 22.04 11.75 4.51
N VAL A 56 20.95 11.73 3.75
CA VAL A 56 20.82 12.38 2.44
C VAL A 56 19.60 13.29 2.52
N SER A 57 19.79 14.61 2.42
CA SER A 57 18.67 15.56 2.53
C SER A 57 17.73 15.48 1.33
N LYS A 58 18.25 15.18 0.14
CA LYS A 58 17.46 14.95 -1.07
C LYS A 58 18.14 13.94 -1.99
N LEU A 59 17.45 12.87 -2.34
CA LEU A 59 17.92 11.89 -3.32
C LEU A 59 17.39 12.25 -4.72
N ARG A 60 18.26 12.32 -5.73
CA ARG A 60 17.85 12.41 -7.14
C ARG A 60 18.52 11.30 -7.92
N LEU A 61 17.75 10.48 -8.62
CA LEU A 61 18.26 9.29 -9.30
C LEU A 61 17.98 9.36 -10.80
N TRP A 62 19.01 9.09 -11.61
CA TRP A 62 18.93 8.90 -13.06
C TRP A 62 19.49 7.53 -13.45
N GLY A 63 18.89 6.90 -14.45
CA GLY A 63 19.29 5.58 -14.93
C GLY A 63 18.65 4.45 -14.11
N GLY A 64 19.42 3.41 -13.80
CA GLY A 64 18.86 2.26 -13.10
C GLY A 64 19.89 1.32 -12.48
N TYR A 65 19.38 0.23 -11.91
CA TYR A 65 20.12 -0.78 -11.17
C TYR A 65 20.83 -0.20 -9.93
N VAL A 66 20.10 0.59 -9.15
CA VAL A 66 20.62 1.19 -7.91
C VAL A 66 19.70 0.86 -6.75
N ALA A 67 20.27 0.31 -5.68
CA ALA A 67 19.59 0.11 -4.41
C ALA A 67 20.16 1.06 -3.35
N VAL A 68 19.29 1.64 -2.53
CA VAL A 68 19.64 2.48 -1.38
C VAL A 68 19.03 1.88 -0.12
N GLU A 69 19.89 1.49 0.82
CA GLU A 69 19.50 0.69 1.97
C GLU A 69 19.99 1.26 3.31
N ARG A 70 19.07 1.42 4.27
CA ARG A 70 19.35 1.86 5.66
C ARG A 70 19.84 3.30 5.81
N PHE A 71 19.35 4.20 4.96
CA PHE A 71 19.64 5.64 5.02
C PHE A 71 18.55 6.39 5.79
N ARG A 72 18.89 7.60 6.24
CA ARG A 72 17.91 8.65 6.50
C ARG A 72 17.80 9.54 5.25
N LEU A 73 16.63 9.56 4.62
CA LEU A 73 16.35 10.32 3.42
C LEU A 73 15.37 11.46 3.72
N GLY A 74 15.72 12.70 3.35
CA GLY A 74 14.81 13.85 3.49
C GLY A 74 13.70 13.91 2.44
N GLY A 75 13.68 12.96 1.50
CA GLY A 75 12.81 12.95 0.32
C GLY A 75 13.62 12.78 -0.96
N GLY A 76 12.99 12.93 -2.11
CA GLY A 76 13.69 12.75 -3.37
C GLY A 76 12.85 12.74 -4.64
N GLU A 77 13.51 12.32 -5.71
CA GLU A 77 12.98 12.26 -7.05
C GLU A 77 13.63 11.09 -7.81
N LEU A 78 12.79 10.18 -8.32
CA LEU A 78 13.18 9.25 -9.38
C LEU A 78 12.83 9.94 -10.70
N THR A 79 13.88 10.38 -11.41
CA THR A 79 13.69 11.16 -12.64
C THR A 79 13.07 10.35 -13.76
N ALA A 80 12.67 11.03 -14.85
CA ALA A 80 11.98 10.39 -15.96
C ALA A 80 12.74 9.16 -16.49
N LYS A 81 11.99 8.09 -16.77
CA LYS A 81 12.50 6.83 -17.35
C LYS A 81 13.54 6.10 -16.49
N VAL A 82 13.57 6.38 -15.18
CA VAL A 82 14.34 5.57 -14.22
C VAL A 82 13.81 4.14 -14.20
N ARG A 83 14.70 3.16 -14.03
CA ARG A 83 14.31 1.75 -13.97
C ARG A 83 15.11 0.97 -12.94
N ASP A 84 14.59 -0.15 -12.46
CA ASP A 84 15.35 -1.09 -11.61
C ASP A 84 15.95 -0.37 -10.39
N VAL A 85 15.09 0.20 -9.56
CA VAL A 85 15.49 0.91 -8.32
C VAL A 85 14.93 0.19 -7.12
N ALA A 86 15.70 0.14 -6.04
CA ALA A 86 15.23 -0.35 -4.75
C ALA A 86 15.51 0.65 -3.62
N LEU A 87 14.48 1.01 -2.87
CA LEU A 87 14.59 1.78 -1.63
C LEU A 87 14.19 0.84 -0.49
N ARG A 88 15.15 0.39 0.32
CA ARG A 88 14.90 -0.61 1.36
C ARG A 88 15.33 -0.17 2.75
N ASP A 89 14.53 -0.50 3.76
CA ASP A 89 14.93 -0.36 5.17
C ASP A 89 15.36 1.08 5.55
N ASN A 90 14.84 2.11 4.85
CA ASN A 90 15.20 3.52 5.08
C ASN A 90 14.25 4.21 6.07
N GLN A 91 14.72 5.31 6.66
CA GLN A 91 13.89 6.32 7.33
C GLN A 91 13.69 7.48 6.36
N ILE A 92 12.46 7.79 5.97
CA ILE A 92 12.17 8.81 4.96
C ILE A 92 11.31 9.91 5.60
N THR A 93 11.77 11.15 5.59
CA THR A 93 11.11 12.28 6.28
C THR A 93 10.46 13.32 5.34
N GLY A 94 10.37 13.02 4.04
CA GLY A 94 9.74 13.88 3.05
C GLY A 94 9.23 13.09 1.84
N GLY A 95 8.68 13.77 0.84
CA GLY A 95 8.08 13.11 -0.33
C GLY A 95 9.11 12.58 -1.33
N ILE A 96 8.78 11.49 -2.02
CA ILE A 96 9.50 11.04 -3.22
C ILE A 96 8.55 11.11 -4.44
N VAL A 97 9.02 11.76 -5.50
CA VAL A 97 8.31 11.87 -6.77
C VAL A 97 8.83 10.82 -7.75
N PHE A 98 7.93 10.06 -8.36
CA PHE A 98 8.22 9.12 -9.43
C PHE A 98 7.75 9.76 -10.74
N GLN A 99 8.71 10.18 -11.56
CA GLN A 99 8.44 10.84 -12.83
C GLN A 99 7.97 9.85 -13.89
N GLU A 100 7.48 10.37 -15.02
CA GLU A 100 6.97 9.61 -16.14
C GLU A 100 7.95 8.55 -16.66
N GLY A 101 7.42 7.39 -17.04
CA GLY A 101 8.22 6.26 -17.50
C GLY A 101 9.07 5.57 -16.44
N THR A 102 8.99 5.96 -15.16
CA THR A 102 9.63 5.22 -14.07
C THR A 102 9.11 3.79 -14.03
N THR A 103 9.98 2.79 -13.96
CA THR A 103 9.57 1.37 -14.01
C THR A 103 10.36 0.44 -13.09
N ARG A 104 9.77 -0.66 -12.62
CA ARG A 104 10.45 -1.69 -11.80
C ARG A 104 11.12 -1.07 -10.57
N VAL A 105 10.31 -0.44 -9.72
CA VAL A 105 10.76 0.14 -8.45
C VAL A 105 10.21 -0.67 -7.29
N GLU A 106 11.11 -1.08 -6.42
CA GLU A 106 10.78 -1.70 -5.13
C GLU A 106 10.98 -0.69 -4.00
N VAL A 107 9.94 -0.45 -3.21
CA VAL A 107 10.00 0.33 -1.98
C VAL A 107 9.59 -0.60 -0.85
N SER A 108 10.54 -1.07 -0.04
CA SER A 108 10.26 -2.07 0.99
C SER A 108 10.82 -1.77 2.37
N ARG A 109 10.05 -2.10 3.42
CA ARG A 109 10.46 -1.98 4.83
C ARG A 109 10.94 -0.59 5.24
N ASN A 110 10.48 0.45 4.56
CA ASN A 110 10.81 1.83 4.92
C ASN A 110 9.87 2.33 6.01
N ARG A 111 10.36 3.24 6.86
CA ARG A 111 9.56 4.05 7.77
C ARG A 111 9.46 5.45 7.20
N TRP A 112 8.25 5.85 6.83
CA TRP A 112 7.97 7.11 6.17
C TRP A 112 7.23 8.07 7.11
N SER A 113 7.66 9.33 7.11
CA SER A 113 6.92 10.45 7.68
C SER A 113 7.05 11.66 6.77
N ALA A 114 5.94 12.34 6.48
CA ALA A 114 5.93 13.47 5.56
C ALA A 114 4.87 14.49 6.03
N PRO A 115 5.10 15.15 7.18
CA PRO A 115 4.05 15.84 7.93
C PRO A 115 3.41 17.02 7.20
N THR A 116 4.04 17.54 6.15
CA THR A 116 3.57 18.70 5.39
C THR A 116 3.47 18.44 3.89
N SER A 117 3.48 17.18 3.47
CA SER A 117 3.48 16.81 2.04
C SER A 117 2.91 15.43 1.80
N ASN A 118 2.90 15.01 0.53
CA ASN A 118 2.64 13.63 0.17
C ASN A 118 3.88 12.77 0.50
N ALA A 119 3.69 11.50 0.85
CA ALA A 119 4.81 10.58 0.95
C ALA A 119 5.30 10.15 -0.44
N VAL A 120 4.40 9.70 -1.32
CA VAL A 120 4.74 9.31 -2.70
C VAL A 120 3.81 9.97 -3.70
N ILE A 121 4.38 10.49 -4.79
CA ILE A 121 3.63 11.06 -5.91
C ILE A 121 4.11 10.44 -7.22
N PHE A 122 3.17 9.94 -8.03
CA PHE A 122 3.44 9.70 -9.44
C PHE A 122 3.06 10.97 -10.22
N SER A 123 4.02 11.58 -10.91
CA SER A 123 3.79 12.85 -11.61
C SER A 123 3.35 12.69 -13.07
N SER A 124 3.24 11.46 -13.58
CA SER A 124 2.91 11.18 -14.98
C SER A 124 1.50 11.60 -15.39
N ALA A 125 1.38 12.33 -16.50
CA ALA A 125 0.13 12.78 -17.10
C ALA A 125 -0.52 11.76 -18.03
N ALA A 126 -1.78 11.42 -17.74
CA ALA A 126 -2.58 10.54 -18.58
C ALA A 126 -2.74 11.10 -19.99
N GLY A 127 -2.59 10.23 -21.00
CA GLY A 127 -2.76 10.55 -22.42
C GLY A 127 -1.57 11.22 -23.10
N THR A 128 -0.69 11.91 -22.35
CA THR A 128 0.45 12.65 -22.93
C THR A 128 1.82 12.12 -22.49
N GLU A 129 1.91 11.47 -21.32
CA GLU A 129 3.18 11.01 -20.76
C GLU A 129 3.23 9.49 -20.58
N PRO A 130 4.42 8.87 -20.65
CA PRO A 130 4.59 7.45 -20.36
C PRO A 130 4.16 7.09 -18.93
N LYS A 131 3.48 5.96 -18.79
CA LYS A 131 3.00 5.46 -17.49
C LYS A 131 4.16 5.19 -16.52
N VAL A 132 3.88 5.31 -15.22
CA VAL A 132 4.73 4.74 -14.16
C VAL A 132 4.35 3.27 -13.97
N THR A 133 5.30 2.34 -14.11
CA THR A 133 4.96 0.91 -14.24
C THR A 133 5.71 -0.05 -13.32
N ALA A 134 5.11 -1.20 -12.99
CA ALA A 134 5.75 -2.27 -12.21
C ALA A 134 6.34 -1.75 -10.88
N ILE A 135 5.52 -1.08 -10.08
CA ILE A 135 5.93 -0.49 -8.80
C ILE A 135 5.41 -1.35 -7.66
N THR A 136 6.27 -1.69 -6.71
CA THR A 136 5.88 -2.43 -5.50
C THR A 136 6.22 -1.64 -4.25
N PHE A 137 5.20 -1.37 -3.42
CA PHE A 137 5.33 -0.91 -2.04
C PHE A 137 5.05 -2.08 -1.11
N ARG A 138 6.06 -2.55 -0.36
CA ARG A 138 5.94 -3.72 0.51
C ARG A 138 6.41 -3.50 1.93
N ASP A 139 5.61 -3.88 2.92
CA ASP A 139 6.01 -3.91 4.34
C ASP A 139 6.51 -2.54 4.87
N ASN A 140 6.05 -1.43 4.30
CA ASN A 140 6.42 -0.09 4.77
C ASN A 140 5.47 0.37 5.88
N VAL A 141 5.96 1.29 6.71
CA VAL A 141 5.15 2.02 7.70
C VAL A 141 5.07 3.48 7.27
N PHE A 142 3.89 3.96 6.91
CA PHE A 142 3.61 5.36 6.62
C PHE A 142 2.93 5.99 7.83
N SER A 143 3.57 7.00 8.42
CA SER A 143 3.10 7.64 9.65
C SER A 143 3.20 9.15 9.60
N ARG A 144 2.17 9.89 10.04
CA ARG A 144 2.19 11.37 10.06
C ARG A 144 2.48 11.94 8.67
N VAL A 145 1.61 11.60 7.71
CA VAL A 145 1.65 12.17 6.35
C VAL A 145 0.60 13.28 6.27
N GLY A 146 1.02 14.45 5.78
CA GLY A 146 0.24 15.68 5.81
C GLY A 146 -0.80 15.83 4.69
N VAL A 147 -0.63 15.09 3.59
CA VAL A 147 -1.47 15.17 2.39
C VAL A 147 -1.91 13.76 1.99
N VAL A 148 -1.22 13.11 1.04
CA VAL A 148 -1.53 11.74 0.61
C VAL A 148 -0.34 10.81 0.84
N ALA A 149 -0.56 9.64 1.43
CA ALA A 149 0.54 8.67 1.58
C ALA A 149 0.98 8.15 0.21
N LEU A 150 0.07 7.58 -0.58
CA LEU A 150 0.34 7.16 -1.95
C LEU A 150 -0.59 7.86 -2.94
N ASN A 151 -0.06 8.81 -3.72
CA ASN A 151 -0.81 9.51 -4.77
C ASN A 151 -0.41 8.94 -6.14
N LEU A 152 -1.19 7.97 -6.62
CA LEU A 152 -0.92 7.18 -7.81
C LEU A 152 -1.61 7.78 -9.05
N ARG A 153 -0.84 8.06 -10.09
CA ARG A 153 -1.32 8.70 -11.32
C ARG A 153 -0.74 8.04 -12.56
N ASN A 154 -1.57 7.83 -13.58
CA ASN A 154 -1.21 7.28 -14.89
C ASN A 154 -0.25 6.09 -14.79
N PHE A 155 -0.72 5.02 -14.15
CA PHE A 155 0.13 3.88 -13.80
C PHE A 155 -0.28 2.59 -14.49
N ASP A 156 0.60 1.60 -14.39
CA ASP A 156 0.36 0.22 -14.81
C ASP A 156 1.11 -0.76 -13.90
N ASP A 157 0.43 -1.76 -13.34
CA ASP A 157 1.05 -2.79 -12.50
C ASP A 157 1.66 -2.19 -11.23
N VAL A 158 0.79 -1.80 -10.31
CA VAL A 158 1.18 -1.27 -9.00
C VAL A 158 0.69 -2.21 -7.91
N VAL A 159 1.61 -2.62 -7.03
CA VAL A 159 1.33 -3.47 -5.88
C VAL A 159 1.60 -2.70 -4.59
N VAL A 160 0.58 -2.57 -3.75
CA VAL A 160 0.67 -2.02 -2.39
C VAL A 160 0.33 -3.16 -1.44
N GLN A 161 1.35 -3.73 -0.81
CA GLN A 161 1.22 -4.96 -0.04
C GLN A 161 1.82 -4.89 1.36
N GLY A 162 1.12 -5.39 2.39
CA GLY A 162 1.71 -5.56 3.73
C GLY A 162 2.06 -4.25 4.43
N ASN A 163 1.58 -3.09 3.96
CA ASN A 163 1.96 -1.80 4.52
C ASN A 163 1.03 -1.42 5.67
N GLU A 164 1.57 -0.65 6.62
CA GLU A 164 0.83 0.02 7.68
C GLU A 164 0.72 1.51 7.37
N PHE A 165 -0.48 2.07 7.49
CA PHE A 165 -0.74 3.49 7.31
C PHE A 165 -1.48 4.04 8.52
N THR A 166 -0.86 4.99 9.20
CA THR A 166 -1.40 5.58 10.42
C THR A 166 -1.17 7.09 10.49
N ASN A 167 -2.08 7.81 11.14
CA ASN A 167 -1.99 9.25 11.33
C ASN A 167 -1.76 10.02 10.01
N VAL A 168 -2.40 9.60 8.92
CA VAL A 168 -2.52 10.45 7.71
C VAL A 168 -3.59 11.49 8.01
N VAL A 169 -3.20 12.76 7.98
CA VAL A 169 -4.02 13.89 8.41
C VAL A 169 -3.66 15.13 7.61
N SER A 170 -4.67 15.92 7.26
CA SER A 170 -4.45 17.22 6.65
C SER A 170 -3.55 18.09 7.53
N TYR A 171 -2.40 18.53 6.99
CA TYR A 171 -1.41 19.29 7.77
C TYR A 171 -1.88 20.70 8.15
N ASP A 172 -2.84 21.26 7.42
CA ASP A 172 -3.40 22.61 7.63
C ASP A 172 -4.93 22.60 7.84
N GLY A 173 -5.56 21.42 7.84
CA GLY A 173 -7.01 21.26 7.96
C GLY A 173 -7.80 21.65 6.71
N VAL A 174 -7.15 22.13 5.65
CA VAL A 174 -7.77 22.58 4.40
C VAL A 174 -7.46 21.62 3.27
N VAL A 175 -6.22 21.15 3.18
CA VAL A 175 -5.78 20.24 2.12
C VAL A 175 -6.44 18.86 2.32
N HIS A 176 -7.01 18.34 1.24
CA HIS A 176 -7.60 17.01 1.23
C HIS A 176 -6.53 15.94 1.47
N ALA A 177 -6.75 15.09 2.48
CA ALA A 177 -5.85 14.01 2.85
C ALA A 177 -6.45 12.65 2.51
N ASP A 178 -5.63 11.78 1.94
CA ASP A 178 -6.00 10.43 1.49
C ASP A 178 -4.88 9.45 1.85
N VAL A 179 -5.19 8.22 2.24
CA VAL A 179 -4.13 7.24 2.51
C VAL A 179 -3.60 6.71 1.18
N ILE A 180 -4.45 6.03 0.39
CA ILE A 180 -4.13 5.58 -0.96
C ILE A 180 -5.12 6.24 -1.92
N ARG A 181 -4.61 7.13 -2.78
CA ARG A 181 -5.40 7.79 -3.82
C ARG A 181 -4.92 7.39 -5.20
N THR A 182 -5.86 7.09 -6.08
CA THR A 182 -5.61 7.15 -7.53
C THR A 182 -6.23 8.39 -8.14
N TYR A 183 -5.50 9.01 -9.08
CA TYR A 183 -5.94 10.16 -9.86
C TYR A 183 -5.49 10.00 -11.32
N ALA A 184 -6.28 10.41 -12.31
CA ALA A 184 -5.97 10.22 -13.74
C ALA A 184 -5.79 8.75 -14.18
N GLY A 185 -6.34 7.81 -13.41
CA GLY A 185 -6.48 6.40 -13.81
C GLY A 185 -5.20 5.58 -13.86
N GLY A 186 -5.36 4.32 -14.28
CA GLY A 186 -4.29 3.33 -14.37
C GLY A 186 -4.83 1.94 -14.67
N THR A 187 -3.96 0.94 -14.63
CA THR A 187 -4.40 -0.46 -14.76
C THR A 187 -3.60 -1.38 -13.85
N ARG A 188 -4.18 -2.53 -13.47
CA ARG A 188 -3.54 -3.56 -12.65
C ARG A 188 -3.06 -3.03 -11.30
N LEU A 189 -3.98 -2.43 -10.54
CA LEU A 189 -3.72 -1.99 -9.17
C LEU A 189 -4.08 -3.09 -8.17
N ARG A 190 -3.12 -3.50 -7.34
CA ARG A 190 -3.33 -4.49 -6.28
C ARG A 190 -3.03 -3.88 -4.92
N ILE A 191 -4.03 -3.79 -4.06
CA ILE A 191 -3.91 -3.33 -2.67
C ILE A 191 -4.22 -4.53 -1.78
N VAL A 192 -3.19 -5.15 -1.20
CA VAL A 192 -3.31 -6.47 -0.56
C VAL A 192 -2.70 -6.52 0.83
N GLY A 193 -3.46 -6.94 1.85
CA GLY A 193 -2.88 -7.18 3.18
C GLY A 193 -2.35 -5.92 3.85
N ASN A 194 -2.99 -4.76 3.66
CA ASN A 194 -2.56 -3.52 4.32
C ASN A 194 -3.41 -3.23 5.57
N TYR A 195 -2.80 -2.57 6.56
CA TYR A 195 -3.46 -2.08 7.76
C TYR A 195 -3.53 -0.55 7.73
N LEU A 196 -4.73 -0.01 7.52
CA LEU A 196 -5.00 1.43 7.47
C LEU A 196 -5.81 1.80 8.72
N HIS A 197 -5.22 2.56 9.64
CA HIS A 197 -5.87 2.87 10.90
C HIS A 197 -5.55 4.25 11.47
N ASP A 198 -6.46 4.80 12.26
CA ASP A 198 -6.27 6.07 12.98
C ASP A 198 -5.89 7.23 12.03
N ASN A 199 -6.59 7.28 10.89
CA ASN A 199 -6.35 8.29 9.85
C ASN A 199 -7.44 9.34 9.90
N GLN A 200 -7.09 10.61 9.79
CA GLN A 200 -8.03 11.71 9.56
C GLN A 200 -8.10 12.02 8.06
N ALA A 201 -8.26 10.97 7.26
CA ALA A 201 -8.19 10.95 5.80
C ALA A 201 -9.09 9.83 5.24
N GLN A 202 -9.40 9.87 3.94
CA GLN A 202 -10.02 8.71 3.27
C GLN A 202 -9.01 7.56 3.19
N GLY A 203 -9.44 6.31 3.40
CA GLY A 203 -8.54 5.16 3.33
C GLY A 203 -8.13 4.86 1.88
N ILE A 204 -8.92 4.05 1.17
CA ILE A 204 -8.71 3.75 -0.26
C ILE A 204 -9.67 4.58 -1.08
N PHE A 205 -9.13 5.46 -1.92
CA PHE A 205 -9.90 6.39 -2.74
C PHE A 205 -9.47 6.34 -4.21
N THR A 206 -10.44 6.23 -5.11
CA THR A 206 -10.20 6.31 -6.56
C THR A 206 -11.12 7.35 -7.17
N LYS A 207 -10.63 8.28 -7.99
CA LYS A 207 -11.46 9.27 -8.70
C LYS A 207 -10.73 9.90 -9.88
N ASP A 208 -11.51 10.53 -10.77
CA ASP A 208 -11.04 11.43 -11.83
C ASP A 208 -10.06 10.73 -12.80
N GLY A 209 -10.39 9.48 -13.12
CA GLY A 209 -9.64 8.68 -14.07
C GLY A 209 -9.84 7.19 -13.84
N ARG A 210 -10.12 6.47 -14.92
CA ARG A 210 -10.49 5.06 -14.88
C ARG A 210 -9.35 4.16 -14.41
N VAL A 211 -9.62 3.27 -13.46
CA VAL A 211 -8.72 2.20 -13.02
C VAL A 211 -9.27 0.85 -13.51
N ASP A 212 -8.56 0.23 -14.45
CA ASP A 212 -8.91 -1.09 -14.98
C ASP A 212 -8.16 -2.21 -14.24
N ASP A 213 -8.85 -3.30 -13.90
CA ASP A 213 -8.30 -4.48 -13.24
C ASP A 213 -7.72 -4.16 -11.86
N MET A 214 -8.61 -3.83 -10.93
CA MET A 214 -8.24 -3.50 -9.55
C MET A 214 -8.53 -4.67 -8.61
N THR A 215 -7.57 -5.02 -7.75
CA THR A 215 -7.75 -5.98 -6.65
C THR A 215 -7.56 -5.29 -5.31
N ILE A 216 -8.53 -5.43 -4.42
CA ILE A 216 -8.46 -5.02 -3.02
C ILE A 216 -8.71 -6.27 -2.17
N ALA A 217 -7.69 -6.79 -1.50
CA ALA A 217 -7.80 -8.04 -0.77
C ALA A 217 -7.14 -8.03 0.60
N ASN A 218 -7.73 -8.68 1.61
CA ASN A 218 -7.15 -8.81 2.95
C ASN A 218 -6.76 -7.50 3.64
N ASN A 219 -7.39 -6.38 3.31
CA ASN A 219 -7.06 -5.12 3.99
C ASN A 219 -7.91 -4.95 5.25
N LEU A 220 -7.29 -4.46 6.33
CA LEU A 220 -7.98 -3.98 7.52
C LEU A 220 -7.99 -2.45 7.48
N VAL A 221 -9.18 -1.85 7.37
CA VAL A 221 -9.37 -0.39 7.27
C VAL A 221 -10.31 0.08 8.37
N VAL A 222 -9.76 0.74 9.39
CA VAL A 222 -10.51 1.05 10.60
C VAL A 222 -10.23 2.45 11.12
N ARG A 223 -11.21 3.04 11.83
CA ARG A 223 -11.03 4.31 12.54
C ARG A 223 -10.53 5.45 11.64
N SER A 224 -11.01 5.50 10.40
CA SER A 224 -10.94 6.73 9.61
C SER A 224 -11.84 7.80 10.23
N GLY A 225 -11.36 9.04 10.25
CA GLY A 225 -12.00 10.18 10.92
C GLY A 225 -13.47 10.39 10.56
N SER A 226 -14.18 11.17 11.38
CA SER A 226 -15.66 11.25 11.40
C SER A 226 -16.33 11.54 10.06
N GLN A 227 -15.65 12.23 9.13
CA GLN A 227 -16.16 12.59 7.81
C GLN A 227 -15.64 11.69 6.67
N TRP A 228 -14.74 10.76 6.97
CA TRP A 228 -13.96 10.04 5.97
C TRP A 228 -14.40 8.60 5.81
N PHE A 229 -14.35 8.12 4.57
CA PHE A 229 -14.69 6.75 4.25
C PHE A 229 -13.47 5.83 4.43
N GLY A 230 -13.70 4.59 4.85
CA GLY A 230 -12.69 3.54 4.79
C GLY A 230 -12.28 3.29 3.34
N MET A 231 -13.25 3.02 2.48
CA MET A 231 -13.06 2.85 1.03
C MET A 231 -14.15 3.58 0.26
N ASN A 232 -13.77 4.44 -0.69
CA ASN A 232 -14.70 5.15 -1.57
C ASN A 232 -14.20 5.11 -3.00
N LEU A 233 -14.80 4.25 -3.80
CA LEU A 233 -14.28 3.89 -5.12
C LEU A 233 -15.15 4.49 -6.22
N TYR A 234 -14.50 5.23 -7.13
CA TYR A 234 -15.04 5.73 -8.38
C TYR A 234 -14.21 5.20 -9.56
N ASP A 235 -14.85 5.12 -10.73
CA ASP A 235 -14.22 4.88 -12.02
C ASP A 235 -13.40 3.58 -12.09
N VAL A 236 -13.80 2.56 -11.34
CA VAL A 236 -13.13 1.26 -11.33
C VAL A 236 -13.85 0.29 -12.27
N THR A 237 -13.10 -0.46 -13.07
CA THR A 237 -13.63 -1.56 -13.87
C THR A 237 -12.89 -2.86 -13.58
N ASN A 238 -13.61 -3.99 -13.57
CA ASN A 238 -13.07 -5.30 -13.21
C ASN A 238 -12.51 -5.30 -11.78
N LEU A 239 -13.30 -4.80 -10.83
CA LEU A 239 -12.93 -4.80 -9.41
C LEU A 239 -13.06 -6.22 -8.86
N VAL A 240 -12.01 -6.70 -8.17
CA VAL A 240 -12.09 -7.84 -7.25
C VAL A 240 -11.85 -7.32 -5.84
N MET A 241 -12.88 -7.33 -5.01
CA MET A 241 -12.82 -6.93 -3.60
C MET A 241 -13.15 -8.13 -2.72
N VAL A 242 -12.13 -8.71 -2.09
CA VAL A 242 -12.26 -9.99 -1.39
C VAL A 242 -11.60 -9.99 0.00
N ASN A 243 -12.28 -10.53 1.01
CA ASN A 243 -11.69 -10.72 2.35
C ASN A 243 -11.18 -9.43 3.00
N ASN A 244 -11.84 -8.29 2.81
CA ASN A 244 -11.48 -7.06 3.51
C ASN A 244 -12.32 -6.89 4.77
N THR A 245 -11.75 -6.29 5.81
CA THR A 245 -12.48 -5.82 6.99
C THR A 245 -12.39 -4.30 7.03
N ALA A 246 -13.51 -3.63 6.78
CA ALA A 246 -13.63 -2.18 6.88
C ALA A 246 -14.71 -1.83 7.91
N VAL A 247 -14.33 -1.35 9.09
CA VAL A 247 -15.28 -1.08 10.19
C VAL A 247 -14.84 0.16 10.97
N ASP A 248 -15.75 0.74 11.75
CA ASP A 248 -15.48 1.91 12.60
C ASP A 248 -14.99 3.15 11.84
N ASN A 249 -15.41 3.35 10.59
CA ASN A 249 -15.06 4.53 9.80
C ASN A 249 -16.20 5.59 9.83
N GLY A 250 -15.84 6.86 10.05
CA GLY A 250 -16.81 7.93 10.29
C GLY A 250 -17.81 8.20 9.15
N GLY A 251 -17.31 8.43 7.94
CA GLY A 251 -18.13 8.71 6.75
C GLY A 251 -18.85 7.46 6.21
N GLY A 252 -18.28 6.29 6.47
CA GLY A 252 -18.77 4.97 6.09
C GLY A 252 -17.63 4.02 5.75
N ASP A 253 -17.90 2.72 5.77
CA ASP A 253 -16.83 1.74 5.64
C ASP A 253 -16.46 1.49 4.17
N VAL A 254 -17.46 1.16 3.34
CA VAL A 254 -17.26 0.90 1.91
C VAL A 254 -18.36 1.58 1.10
N VAL A 255 -17.95 2.35 0.10
CA VAL A 255 -18.84 2.96 -0.89
C VAL A 255 -18.33 2.64 -2.29
N LEU A 256 -19.16 1.93 -3.05
CA LEU A 256 -18.96 1.69 -4.49
C LEU A 256 -19.87 2.64 -5.25
N GLN A 257 -19.25 3.57 -5.97
CA GLN A 257 -19.96 4.61 -6.71
C GLN A 257 -20.49 4.07 -8.04
N LYS A 258 -21.37 4.82 -8.70
CA LYS A 258 -22.03 4.40 -9.95
C LYS A 258 -21.04 4.02 -11.06
N SER A 259 -19.86 4.63 -11.10
CA SER A 259 -18.84 4.34 -12.11
C SER A 259 -17.98 3.12 -11.81
N VAL A 260 -18.21 2.41 -10.69
CA VAL A 260 -17.63 1.09 -10.42
C VAL A 260 -18.44 0.05 -11.19
N VAL A 261 -17.84 -0.67 -12.13
CA VAL A 261 -18.53 -1.66 -12.98
C VAL A 261 -17.79 -2.99 -13.05
N ARG A 262 -18.54 -4.09 -13.23
CA ARG A 262 -18.01 -5.46 -13.27
C ARG A 262 -17.25 -5.81 -11.98
N ALA A 263 -17.86 -5.49 -10.84
CA ALA A 263 -17.26 -5.76 -9.53
C ALA A 263 -17.67 -7.14 -8.99
N ASP A 264 -16.67 -7.95 -8.63
CA ASP A 264 -16.79 -9.12 -7.77
C ASP A 264 -16.46 -8.71 -6.33
N VAL A 265 -17.43 -8.83 -5.42
CA VAL A 265 -17.33 -8.31 -4.05
C VAL A 265 -17.76 -9.40 -3.07
N ARG A 266 -16.83 -10.00 -2.36
CA ARG A 266 -17.15 -11.17 -1.53
C ARG A 266 -16.29 -11.31 -0.30
N ASN A 267 -16.81 -12.04 0.69
CA ASN A 267 -16.11 -12.32 1.94
C ASN A 267 -15.66 -11.05 2.69
N ASN A 268 -16.30 -9.90 2.50
CA ASN A 268 -15.93 -8.66 3.19
C ASN A 268 -16.78 -8.45 4.45
N ILE A 269 -16.20 -7.80 5.46
CA ILE A 269 -16.91 -7.32 6.65
C ILE A 269 -16.98 -5.79 6.58
N ALA A 270 -18.20 -5.25 6.67
CA ALA A 270 -18.43 -3.81 6.81
C ALA A 270 -19.71 -3.49 7.59
N TYR A 271 -19.71 -2.45 8.42
CA TYR A 271 -20.94 -2.00 9.10
C TYR A 271 -21.81 -1.15 8.18
N LYS A 272 -21.18 -0.35 7.31
CA LYS A 272 -21.83 0.45 6.28
C LYS A 272 -21.22 0.17 4.92
N PHE A 273 -21.94 -0.62 4.12
CA PHE A 273 -21.61 -0.91 2.73
C PHE A 273 -22.67 -0.29 1.82
N VAL A 274 -22.27 0.61 0.93
CA VAL A 274 -23.17 1.28 -0.02
C VAL A 274 -22.73 0.96 -1.45
N VAL A 275 -23.67 0.48 -2.26
CA VAL A 275 -23.53 0.37 -3.71
C VAL A 275 -24.50 1.35 -4.34
N VAL A 276 -23.98 2.39 -4.98
CA VAL A 276 -24.82 3.47 -5.54
C VAL A 276 -25.60 3.00 -6.77
N ASP A 277 -25.02 2.11 -7.58
CA ASP A 277 -25.70 1.47 -8.71
C ASP A 277 -25.60 -0.06 -8.58
N PRO A 278 -26.59 -0.73 -7.98
CA PRO A 278 -26.53 -2.18 -7.74
C PRO A 278 -26.38 -3.02 -9.01
N ALA A 279 -26.81 -2.51 -10.17
CA ALA A 279 -26.71 -3.25 -11.44
C ALA A 279 -25.26 -3.40 -11.93
N SER A 280 -24.32 -2.63 -11.38
CA SER A 280 -22.91 -2.65 -11.78
C SER A 280 -22.05 -3.64 -11.00
N VAL A 281 -22.59 -4.20 -9.91
CA VAL A 281 -21.91 -5.14 -9.01
C VAL A 281 -22.46 -6.55 -9.26
N TYR A 282 -21.60 -7.42 -9.77
CA TYR A 282 -22.03 -8.69 -10.33
C TYR A 282 -22.30 -9.73 -9.23
N TYR A 283 -21.67 -9.64 -8.05
CA TYR A 283 -21.81 -10.65 -6.99
C TYR A 283 -21.46 -10.18 -5.56
N PRO A 284 -22.37 -9.61 -4.76
CA PRO A 284 -22.19 -9.58 -3.31
C PRO A 284 -22.40 -11.00 -2.74
N ARG A 285 -21.34 -11.81 -2.63
CA ARG A 285 -21.43 -13.15 -2.03
C ARG A 285 -20.81 -13.15 -0.64
N ARG A 286 -21.57 -13.62 0.35
CA ARG A 286 -21.06 -13.89 1.70
C ARG A 286 -20.28 -12.70 2.29
N ASN A 287 -20.78 -11.49 2.07
CA ASN A 287 -20.31 -10.32 2.80
C ASN A 287 -21.15 -10.19 4.07
N LEU A 288 -20.51 -9.85 5.17
CA LEU A 288 -21.19 -9.50 6.41
C LEU A 288 -21.35 -7.99 6.47
N VAL A 289 -22.51 -7.52 6.00
CA VAL A 289 -22.86 -6.10 5.90
C VAL A 289 -23.87 -5.73 6.96
N GLY A 290 -23.51 -4.76 7.80
CA GLY A 290 -24.37 -4.24 8.85
C GLY A 290 -23.71 -4.27 10.22
N ARG A 291 -24.37 -3.63 11.19
CA ARG A 291 -23.88 -3.56 12.57
C ARG A 291 -23.76 -4.96 13.20
N PRO A 292 -22.86 -5.14 14.20
CA PRO A 292 -22.60 -6.43 14.85
C PRO A 292 -23.85 -7.15 15.37
N ASP A 293 -24.83 -6.41 15.89
CA ASP A 293 -26.10 -6.94 16.41
C ASP A 293 -26.97 -7.59 15.32
N LYS A 294 -26.77 -7.19 14.05
CA LYS A 294 -27.52 -7.69 12.90
C LYS A 294 -26.76 -8.74 12.11
N THR A 295 -25.44 -8.61 12.01
CA THR A 295 -24.60 -9.52 11.22
C THR A 295 -24.11 -10.72 12.01
N GLY A 296 -24.13 -10.67 13.36
CA GLY A 296 -23.52 -11.70 14.20
C GLY A 296 -21.99 -11.69 14.18
N VAL A 297 -21.36 -10.69 13.55
CA VAL A 297 -19.91 -10.49 13.60
C VAL A 297 -19.52 -10.13 15.03
N ARG A 298 -18.55 -10.87 15.58
CA ARG A 298 -18.00 -10.61 16.92
C ARG A 298 -16.49 -10.59 16.85
N PHE A 299 -15.90 -9.42 17.05
CA PHE A 299 -14.46 -9.27 17.23
C PHE A 299 -14.05 -9.62 18.66
N VAL A 300 -12.77 -9.98 18.88
CA VAL A 300 -12.22 -10.25 20.21
C VAL A 300 -12.30 -8.98 21.06
N ASP A 301 -11.62 -7.91 20.66
CA ASP A 301 -11.66 -6.60 21.32
C ASP A 301 -11.24 -5.46 20.35
N PRO A 302 -12.20 -4.84 19.63
CA PRO A 302 -11.86 -3.77 18.68
C PRO A 302 -11.34 -2.51 19.37
N SER A 303 -11.63 -2.31 20.68
CA SER A 303 -11.17 -1.13 21.42
C SER A 303 -9.65 -1.13 21.64
N THR A 304 -9.05 -2.32 21.66
CA THR A 304 -7.59 -2.52 21.72
C THR A 304 -6.99 -2.83 20.34
N SER A 305 -7.71 -2.56 19.25
CA SER A 305 -7.35 -2.94 17.87
C SER A 305 -7.23 -4.44 17.60
N ASP A 306 -7.91 -5.27 18.39
CA ASP A 306 -8.00 -6.71 18.14
C ASP A 306 -9.26 -7.06 17.34
N TYR A 307 -9.11 -7.00 16.02
CA TYR A 307 -10.16 -7.33 15.04
C TYR A 307 -10.18 -8.80 14.63
N ARG A 308 -9.52 -9.69 15.37
CA ARG A 308 -9.72 -11.13 15.19
C ARG A 308 -11.17 -11.47 15.47
N LEU A 309 -11.73 -12.41 14.71
CA LEU A 309 -13.06 -12.93 14.99
C LEU A 309 -13.01 -13.82 16.24
N ARG A 310 -14.07 -13.77 17.05
CA ARG A 310 -14.30 -14.80 18.07
C ARG A 310 -14.74 -16.08 17.38
N PRO A 311 -14.43 -17.28 17.91
CA PRO A 311 -14.85 -18.56 17.31
C PRO A 311 -16.35 -18.64 17.01
N THR A 312 -17.19 -18.01 17.83
CA THR A 312 -18.65 -17.98 17.65
C THR A 312 -19.15 -16.90 16.67
N SER A 313 -18.27 -16.17 16.01
CA SER A 313 -18.64 -15.08 15.09
C SER A 313 -19.23 -15.66 13.80
N ALA A 314 -20.22 -14.98 13.22
CA ALA A 314 -20.84 -15.40 11.97
C ALA A 314 -19.89 -15.37 10.75
N GLY A 315 -18.68 -14.81 10.89
CA GLY A 315 -17.67 -14.79 9.83
C GLY A 315 -16.74 -15.99 9.79
N VAL A 316 -16.70 -16.81 10.84
CA VAL A 316 -15.76 -17.95 10.95
C VAL A 316 -16.21 -19.10 10.04
N ASP A 317 -15.33 -19.71 9.25
CA ASP A 317 -15.62 -20.86 8.36
C ASP A 317 -16.80 -20.67 7.40
N GLU A 318 -17.03 -19.42 6.96
CA GLU A 318 -18.24 -19.02 6.23
C GLU A 318 -17.93 -18.42 4.87
N ALA A 319 -16.68 -18.30 4.44
CA ALA A 319 -16.33 -17.62 3.20
C ALA A 319 -16.44 -18.51 1.95
N VAL A 320 -16.31 -17.87 0.79
CA VAL A 320 -16.07 -18.53 -0.50
C VAL A 320 -14.56 -18.68 -0.70
N ALA A 321 -14.04 -19.90 -0.74
CA ALA A 321 -12.60 -20.17 -0.82
C ALA A 321 -11.97 -19.75 -2.15
N ASP A 322 -12.68 -19.98 -3.26
CA ASP A 322 -12.17 -19.73 -4.61
C ASP A 322 -11.62 -18.31 -4.73
N GLY A 323 -10.37 -18.09 -5.12
CA GLY A 323 -9.80 -16.74 -5.26
C GLY A 323 -9.69 -15.90 -3.97
N SER A 324 -9.98 -16.47 -2.80
CA SER A 324 -9.56 -15.90 -1.52
C SER A 324 -8.04 -15.99 -1.39
N PRO A 325 -7.37 -15.03 -0.74
CA PRO A 325 -5.94 -15.14 -0.51
C PRO A 325 -5.60 -16.32 0.42
N ALA A 326 -4.53 -17.04 0.10
CA ALA A 326 -4.09 -18.24 0.82
C ALA A 326 -3.67 -18.00 2.29
N ALA A 327 -3.32 -16.77 2.62
CA ALA A 327 -3.04 -16.33 3.98
C ALA A 327 -3.87 -15.10 4.32
N ASP A 328 -4.02 -14.79 5.61
CA ASP A 328 -4.71 -13.61 6.12
C ASP A 328 -3.80 -12.35 6.13
N LEU A 329 -4.28 -11.26 6.74
CA LEU A 329 -3.53 -10.00 6.90
C LEU A 329 -2.18 -10.19 7.59
N TYR A 330 -2.07 -11.13 8.54
CA TYR A 330 -0.86 -11.37 9.32
C TYR A 330 0.03 -12.46 8.71
N GLY A 331 -0.30 -12.92 7.50
CA GLY A 331 0.44 -13.98 6.81
C GLY A 331 0.17 -15.38 7.37
N LYS A 332 -0.86 -15.55 8.19
CA LYS A 332 -1.28 -16.87 8.68
C LYS A 332 -2.09 -17.59 7.61
N GLY A 333 -1.83 -18.88 7.42
CA GLY A 333 -2.64 -19.70 6.51
C GLY A 333 -4.11 -19.76 6.98
N ARG A 334 -5.01 -19.99 6.03
CA ARG A 334 -6.42 -20.26 6.33
C ARG A 334 -6.56 -21.55 7.13
N ALA A 335 -7.32 -21.56 8.21
CA ALA A 335 -7.37 -22.64 9.19
C ALA A 335 -8.80 -22.90 9.66
N ASP A 336 -9.17 -24.17 9.72
CA ASP A 336 -10.44 -24.64 10.25
C ASP A 336 -10.50 -24.41 11.77
N VAL A 337 -11.66 -23.98 12.27
CA VAL A 337 -11.99 -23.95 13.70
C VAL A 337 -12.85 -25.18 14.02
N PRO A 338 -12.27 -26.29 14.55
CA PRO A 338 -12.95 -27.60 14.61
C PRO A 338 -14.25 -27.64 15.41
N GLU A 339 -14.46 -26.63 16.25
CA GLU A 339 -15.63 -26.47 17.12
C GLU A 339 -16.82 -25.83 16.37
N LYS A 340 -16.59 -25.30 15.17
CA LYS A 340 -17.60 -24.70 14.31
C LYS A 340 -17.81 -25.58 13.08
N ALA A 341 -19.06 -25.69 12.65
CA ALA A 341 -19.37 -26.41 11.43
C ALA A 341 -19.01 -25.57 10.21
N ASN A 342 -18.19 -26.13 9.31
CA ASN A 342 -17.81 -25.48 8.05
C ASN A 342 -19.04 -25.23 7.18
N ALA A 343 -19.35 -23.97 6.97
CA ALA A 343 -20.49 -23.51 6.19
C ALA A 343 -20.07 -22.79 4.91
N GLY A 344 -18.77 -22.53 4.73
CA GLY A 344 -18.17 -21.97 3.53
C GLY A 344 -18.33 -22.88 2.30
N ILE A 345 -17.94 -22.33 1.15
CA ILE A 345 -18.00 -23.04 -0.14
C ILE A 345 -16.65 -22.96 -0.85
N GLY A 346 -16.33 -23.98 -1.65
CA GLY A 346 -15.01 -24.13 -2.28
C GLY A 346 -14.10 -25.06 -1.46
N ASP A 347 -12.82 -25.11 -1.85
CA ASP A 347 -11.79 -25.94 -1.20
C ASP A 347 -10.60 -25.06 -0.79
N PRO A 348 -10.33 -24.87 0.51
CA PRO A 348 -11.05 -25.45 1.66
C PRO A 348 -12.38 -24.75 1.95
N ASN A 349 -13.36 -25.46 2.52
CA ASN A 349 -14.68 -24.91 2.85
C ASN A 349 -14.78 -24.17 4.21
N TYR A 350 -13.63 -23.86 4.82
CA TYR A 350 -13.51 -23.27 6.16
C TYR A 350 -12.83 -21.89 6.16
N VAL A 351 -12.73 -21.20 5.03
CA VAL A 351 -12.12 -19.86 5.01
C VAL A 351 -12.98 -18.87 5.81
N ASP A 352 -12.37 -17.98 6.59
CA ASP A 352 -13.09 -16.91 7.28
C ASP A 352 -13.44 -15.74 6.34
N ILE A 353 -14.55 -15.08 6.64
CA ILE A 353 -14.92 -13.78 6.06
C ILE A 353 -14.05 -12.69 6.71
N GLY A 354 -13.57 -11.75 5.91
CA GLY A 354 -12.76 -10.62 6.38
C GLY A 354 -11.26 -10.87 6.25
N ALA A 355 -10.50 -9.91 6.78
CA ALA A 355 -9.06 -9.82 6.56
C ALA A 355 -8.20 -10.71 7.47
N ILE A 356 -8.73 -11.15 8.61
CA ILE A 356 -7.98 -11.87 9.64
C ILE A 356 -8.63 -13.22 9.85
N GLU A 357 -7.82 -14.28 9.83
CA GLU A 357 -8.29 -15.64 10.10
C GLU A 357 -8.37 -15.88 11.61
N THR A 358 -9.43 -16.55 12.04
CA THR A 358 -9.51 -17.19 13.36
C THR A 358 -8.51 -18.33 13.40
N GLN A 359 -7.83 -18.50 14.52
CA GLN A 359 -6.91 -19.62 14.71
C GLN A 359 -7.44 -20.45 15.88
N PRO A 360 -7.34 -21.79 15.81
CA PRO A 360 -7.78 -22.70 16.87
C PRO A 360 -7.01 -22.52 18.18
#